data_AF-A0A950GX58-F1
#
_entry.id   AF-A0A950GX58-F1
#
_cell.length_a   1.000
_cell.length_b   1.000
_cell.length_c   1.000
_cell.angle_alpha   90.00
_cell.angle_beta   90.00
_cell.angle_gamma   90.00
#
_symmetry.space_group_name_H-M   'P 1'
#
loop_
_entity.id
_entity.type
_entity.pdbx_description
1 polymer ?
#
loop_
_entity_poly.entity_id
_entity_poly.type
_entity_poly.pdbx_seq_one_letter_code
_entity_poly.pdbx_strand_id
1 'polypeptide(L)'
;MFRRLFTRRGAAVIATAGLGVAALSVVAAGPAGADNVTTVISGSGSNTIYQLDVTLADQFNLAPGCDLAKGSGAQQYDFSCNAAYTGTGAGENGEPETHENPNNDVVFNYPAVGSGTGVQQLLGDVGGDGNGPPDINFARSSATPANSHGTAAQNYVQFAIDGVSWVAFPDKTNGRGKGAGATLTVAQLENIYKGNATGTGCVVKGTTYPADNWICYGAKHSDPIDCYVAQTGSGTEKTWAALITGGSDTPGCLNNETVGTSASHAGLFENEISAIFDPTSQWHNADATNAIFYFSTGKFAVECSVKGKSNTCPGQGAGTTTYLGQVDGVTASQASVQPTKCVANDGVASDFQIVRCLSNVYNNSTSGGAPGTAAAPATQTTLNFASEYGYLCKQQTKTDVNPYTGDNYRFDIETAIIQNGFYPIDPGYVASSGTAGNPFSEEPTLLAHPASITDPNYQTVDPDFGVADPTGYCLPING
;
A
#
# COMPACT_ATOMS: atom_id res chain seq x y z
N MET A 1 56.17 7.30 4.79
CA MET A 1 56.43 6.05 5.54
C MET A 1 55.36 5.92 6.61
N PHE A 2 54.65 4.78 6.67
CA PHE A 2 53.51 4.41 7.56
C PHE A 2 52.20 5.22 7.33
N ARG A 3 51.13 4.74 6.65
CA ARG A 3 50.36 3.47 6.62
C ARG A 3 49.49 3.21 7.88
N ARG A 4 48.17 3.40 7.68
CA ARG A 4 46.98 2.65 8.17
C ARG A 4 46.67 2.61 9.68
N LEU A 5 45.45 3.05 10.05
CA LEU A 5 44.30 2.25 10.50
C LEU A 5 43.30 3.16 11.25
N PHE A 6 42.08 3.31 10.75
CA PHE A 6 40.83 3.08 11.48
C PHE A 6 39.66 3.14 10.48
N THR A 7 39.12 1.95 10.22
CA THR A 7 37.91 1.65 9.45
C THR A 7 36.67 1.67 10.34
N ARG A 8 35.52 2.02 9.72
CA ARG A 8 34.15 1.53 10.00
C ARG A 8 33.48 1.91 11.32
N ARG A 9 32.45 2.76 11.24
CA ARG A 9 31.00 2.47 11.44
C ARG A 9 30.27 3.78 11.78
N GLY A 10 29.25 4.10 10.99
CA GLY A 10 28.36 5.23 11.22
C GLY A 10 27.04 4.98 10.49
N ALA A 11 26.47 3.79 10.72
CA ALA A 11 25.04 3.58 10.52
C ALA A 11 24.35 4.39 11.61
N ALA A 12 23.49 5.34 11.23
CA ALA A 12 22.54 5.94 12.15
C ALA A 12 21.59 4.82 12.57
N VAL A 13 21.81 4.32 13.78
CA VAL A 13 20.85 3.52 14.53
C VAL A 13 19.69 4.48 14.84
N ILE A 14 18.60 4.38 14.10
CA ILE A 14 17.30 4.76 14.65
C ILE A 14 17.06 3.75 15.76
N ALA A 15 17.14 4.22 17.01
CA ALA A 15 16.85 3.41 18.17
C ALA A 15 15.34 3.12 18.18
N THR A 16 14.93 2.04 17.52
CA THR A 16 13.67 1.38 17.82
C THR A 16 13.80 0.81 19.23
N ALA A 17 13.18 1.48 20.20
CA ALA A 17 12.91 0.87 21.49
C ALA A 17 11.95 -0.31 21.24
N GLY A 18 12.51 -1.52 21.19
CA GLY A 18 11.73 -2.75 21.17
C GLY A 18 10.98 -2.90 22.48
N LEU A 19 9.73 -2.45 22.50
CA LEU A 19 8.75 -2.88 23.47
C LEU A 19 8.34 -4.31 23.10
N GLY A 20 8.61 -5.26 23.98
CA GLY A 20 8.09 -6.61 23.86
C GLY A 20 6.56 -6.58 23.92
N VAL A 21 5.91 -6.84 22.79
CA VAL A 21 4.46 -7.00 22.71
C VAL A 21 4.12 -8.36 23.30
N ALA A 22 3.65 -8.37 24.54
CA ALA A 22 2.83 -9.47 25.03
C ALA A 22 1.50 -9.38 24.27
N ALA A 23 1.19 -10.39 23.46
CA ALA A 23 -0.10 -10.52 22.79
C ALA A 23 -1.21 -10.67 23.84
N LEU A 24 -1.92 -9.57 24.11
CA LEU A 24 -3.21 -9.59 24.81
C LEU A 24 -4.29 -9.80 23.76
N SER A 25 -4.63 -11.06 23.49
CA SER A 25 -5.85 -11.41 22.78
C SER A 25 -7.04 -11.29 23.74
N VAL A 26 -7.60 -10.09 23.86
CA VAL A 26 -8.91 -9.88 24.47
C VAL A 26 -9.94 -9.83 23.34
N VAL A 27 -10.51 -10.98 22.99
CA VAL A 27 -11.69 -11.04 22.12
C VAL A 27 -12.90 -10.76 23.00
N ALA A 28 -13.35 -9.51 23.04
CA ALA A 28 -14.66 -9.15 23.55
C ALA A 28 -15.59 -8.88 22.36
N ALA A 29 -16.24 -9.94 21.87
CA ALA A 29 -17.43 -9.78 21.03
C ALA A 29 -18.59 -9.37 21.95
N GLY A 30 -18.67 -8.07 22.25
CA GLY A 30 -19.79 -7.46 22.97
C GLY A 30 -21.00 -7.26 22.03
N PRO A 31 -22.23 -7.21 22.57
CA PRO A 31 -23.42 -6.85 21.80
C PRO A 31 -23.27 -5.43 21.23
N ALA A 32 -23.89 -5.17 20.08
CA ALA A 32 -23.93 -3.86 19.43
C ALA A 32 -24.69 -2.84 20.31
N GLY A 33 -23.94 -2.14 21.15
CA GLY A 33 -24.31 -0.95 21.90
C GLY A 33 -23.00 -0.25 22.25
N ALA A 34 -22.95 1.07 22.14
CA ALA A 34 -21.77 1.87 22.42
C ALA A 34 -21.30 1.63 23.88
N ASP A 35 -20.39 0.68 24.06
CA ASP A 35 -19.55 0.69 25.25
C ASP A 35 -18.59 1.83 25.02
N ASN A 36 -18.64 2.83 25.91
CA ASN A 36 -17.73 3.98 25.95
C ASN A 36 -16.27 3.55 26.26
N VAL A 37 -15.84 2.37 25.84
CA VAL A 37 -14.55 1.76 26.16
C VAL A 37 -13.71 1.77 24.90
N THR A 38 -12.47 2.26 25.02
CA THR A 38 -11.46 2.18 23.97
C THR A 38 -11.39 0.77 23.37
N THR A 39 -11.60 0.68 22.06
CA THR A 39 -11.49 -0.58 21.32
C THR A 39 -10.19 -0.63 20.53
N VAL A 40 -9.56 -1.81 20.49
CA VAL A 40 -8.39 -2.05 19.64
C VAL A 40 -8.87 -2.51 18.26
N ILE A 41 -8.43 -1.80 17.22
CA ILE A 41 -8.64 -2.13 15.81
C ILE A 41 -7.33 -2.68 15.26
N SER A 42 -7.30 -3.95 14.85
CA SER A 42 -6.11 -4.58 14.29
C SER A 42 -6.18 -4.72 12.76
N GLY A 43 -5.10 -4.30 12.10
CA GLY A 43 -4.92 -4.41 10.65
C GLY A 43 -3.80 -5.38 10.26
N SER A 44 -3.91 -6.04 9.10
CA SER A 44 -2.84 -6.87 8.51
C SER A 44 -2.82 -6.74 6.97
N GLY A 45 -1.93 -7.45 6.26
CA GLY A 45 -1.95 -7.55 4.80
C GLY A 45 -0.77 -6.92 4.07
N SER A 46 -1.05 -6.02 3.13
CA SER A 46 -0.10 -5.47 2.15
C SER A 46 1.18 -4.88 2.76
N ASN A 47 2.34 -5.26 2.22
CA ASN A 47 3.64 -4.67 2.58
C ASN A 47 3.82 -3.28 1.97
N THR A 48 3.35 -3.11 0.73
CA THR A 48 3.38 -1.85 -0.01
C THR A 48 2.88 -0.67 0.84
N ILE A 49 1.73 -0.84 1.49
CA ILE A 49 1.06 0.24 2.22
C ILE A 49 1.20 0.14 3.73
N TYR A 50 2.05 -0.76 4.24
CA TYR A 50 2.24 -0.96 5.68
C TYR A 50 2.60 0.35 6.40
N GLN A 51 3.63 1.07 5.91
CA GLN A 51 4.09 2.32 6.54
C GLN A 51 3.07 3.46 6.40
N LEU A 52 2.32 3.48 5.28
CA LEU A 52 1.25 4.46 5.10
C LEU A 52 0.15 4.22 6.14
N ASP A 53 -0.31 2.98 6.29
CA ASP A 53 -1.39 2.66 7.21
C ASP A 53 -0.97 2.81 8.68
N VAL A 54 0.31 2.57 9.01
CA VAL A 54 0.87 2.96 10.33
C VAL A 54 0.79 4.47 10.55
N THR A 55 1.16 5.27 9.54
CA THR A 55 1.08 6.75 9.65
C THR A 55 -0.37 7.21 9.83
N LEU A 56 -1.31 6.63 9.08
CA LEU A 56 -2.74 6.95 9.16
C LEU A 56 -3.34 6.50 10.50
N ALA A 57 -2.95 5.32 10.98
CA ALA A 57 -3.32 4.82 12.31
C ALA A 57 -2.81 5.72 13.42
N ASP A 58 -1.54 6.18 13.35
CA ASP A 58 -0.99 7.11 14.33
C ASP A 58 -1.74 8.45 14.33
N GLN A 59 -2.12 8.97 13.17
CA GLN A 59 -2.94 10.18 13.09
C GLN A 59 -4.33 9.99 13.72
N PHE A 60 -4.98 8.85 13.45
CA PHE A 60 -6.27 8.50 14.06
C PHE A 60 -6.17 8.35 15.58
N ASN A 61 -5.12 7.65 16.06
CA ASN A 61 -4.86 7.43 17.48
C ASN A 61 -4.53 8.74 18.22
N LEU A 62 -4.00 9.74 17.52
CA LEU A 62 -3.70 11.07 18.06
C LEU A 62 -4.88 12.03 17.97
N ALA A 63 -5.98 11.68 17.30
CA ALA A 63 -7.15 12.55 17.26
C ALA A 63 -7.74 12.68 18.68
N PRO A 64 -7.95 13.92 19.19
CA PRO A 64 -8.43 14.08 20.56
C PRO A 64 -9.83 13.50 20.72
N GLY A 65 -9.93 12.46 21.55
CA GLY A 65 -11.19 11.90 22.01
C GLY A 65 -11.58 12.43 23.39
N CYS A 66 -12.33 11.61 24.12
CA CYS A 66 -12.84 11.95 25.43
C CYS A 66 -11.73 12.17 26.48
N ASP A 67 -11.92 13.15 27.37
CA ASP A 67 -10.94 13.44 28.43
C ASP A 67 -10.94 12.34 29.51
N LEU A 68 -9.97 11.43 29.43
CA LEU A 68 -9.76 10.35 30.38
C LEU A 68 -9.29 10.83 31.77
N ALA A 69 -8.77 12.06 31.89
CA ALA A 69 -8.20 12.60 33.13
C ALA A 69 -9.20 13.45 33.93
N LYS A 70 -10.27 13.95 33.30
CA LYS A 70 -11.22 14.91 33.88
C LYS A 70 -12.47 14.23 34.44
N GLY A 71 -12.25 13.43 35.47
CA GLY A 71 -13.32 12.95 36.36
C GLY A 71 -13.13 13.51 37.78
N SER A 72 -14.18 14.07 38.38
CA SER A 72 -14.23 14.34 39.84
C SER A 72 -14.41 13.05 40.67
N GLY A 73 -14.08 11.89 40.09
CA GLY A 73 -14.16 10.55 40.65
C GLY A 73 -12.97 9.71 40.17
N ALA A 74 -12.76 8.53 40.77
CA ALA A 74 -11.68 7.65 40.35
C ALA A 74 -11.87 7.26 38.88
N GLN A 75 -10.92 7.62 38.02
CA GLN A 75 -10.83 7.08 36.66
C GLN A 75 -10.84 5.56 36.76
N GLN A 76 -11.75 4.90 36.04
CA GLN A 76 -11.68 3.46 35.89
C GLN A 76 -10.46 3.17 35.01
N TYR A 77 -9.53 2.32 35.48
CA TYR A 77 -8.31 1.96 34.75
C TYR A 77 -8.61 1.02 33.56
N ASP A 78 -9.69 1.29 32.85
CA ASP A 78 -10.23 0.51 31.74
C ASP A 78 -10.37 1.33 30.46
N PHE A 79 -9.83 2.56 30.45
CA PHE A 79 -9.85 3.47 29.30
C PHE A 79 -11.27 3.84 28.84
N SER A 80 -12.26 3.71 29.73
CA SER A 80 -13.62 4.13 29.41
C SER A 80 -13.79 5.66 29.48
N CYS A 81 -14.48 6.20 28.49
CA CYS A 81 -15.05 7.53 28.53
C CYS A 81 -16.16 7.59 29.59
N ASN A 82 -16.15 8.65 30.39
CA ASN A 82 -17.14 8.85 31.44
C ASN A 82 -18.57 8.94 30.83
N ALA A 83 -19.55 8.23 31.40
CA ALA A 83 -20.93 8.23 30.91
C ALA A 83 -21.63 9.61 30.87
N ALA A 84 -21.10 10.63 31.55
CA ALA A 84 -21.59 12.02 31.50
C ALA A 84 -21.08 12.82 30.27
N TYR A 85 -20.40 12.15 29.35
CA TYR A 85 -19.76 12.76 28.20
C TYR A 85 -20.75 12.95 27.03
N THR A 86 -20.76 14.14 26.41
CA THR A 86 -21.83 14.56 25.48
C THR A 86 -21.34 15.24 24.18
N GLY A 87 -20.10 14.98 23.72
CA GLY A 87 -19.64 15.45 22.40
C GLY A 87 -19.38 16.95 22.26
N THR A 88 -19.69 17.76 23.28
CA THR A 88 -19.53 19.23 23.28
C THR A 88 -18.55 19.73 24.35
N GLY A 89 -17.76 18.81 24.92
CA GLY A 89 -16.85 19.09 26.03
C GLY A 89 -15.44 19.46 25.56
N ALA A 90 -14.59 19.83 26.53
CA ALA A 90 -13.14 19.74 26.29
C ALA A 90 -12.78 18.25 26.28
N GLY A 91 -12.20 17.79 25.18
CA GLY A 91 -11.60 16.48 25.04
C GLY A 91 -10.23 16.43 25.73
N GLU A 92 -9.43 15.43 25.35
CA GLU A 92 -8.09 15.26 25.91
C GLU A 92 -7.22 16.52 25.78
N ASN A 93 -6.38 16.75 26.79
CA ASN A 93 -5.44 17.88 26.85
C ASN A 93 -6.07 19.29 26.79
N GLY A 94 -7.39 19.39 26.97
CA GLY A 94 -8.10 20.66 26.90
C GLY A 94 -8.40 21.12 25.46
N GLU A 95 -8.09 20.28 24.47
CA GLU A 95 -8.50 20.51 23.09
C GLU A 95 -10.00 20.20 22.92
N PRO A 96 -10.67 20.80 21.92
CA PRO A 96 -12.00 20.35 21.54
C PRO A 96 -11.94 18.88 21.14
N GLU A 97 -12.89 18.09 21.63
CA GLU A 97 -13.08 16.73 21.14
C GLU A 97 -13.33 16.74 19.63
N THR A 98 -12.79 15.73 18.97
CA THR A 98 -13.04 15.48 17.56
C THR A 98 -13.88 14.21 17.40
N HIS A 99 -14.79 14.23 16.43
CA HIS A 99 -15.60 13.06 16.08
C HIS A 99 -14.81 11.99 15.32
N GLU A 100 -13.51 12.22 15.08
CA GLU A 100 -12.65 11.26 14.41
C GLU A 100 -12.38 10.05 15.29
N ASN A 101 -12.06 10.28 16.56
CA ASN A 101 -11.77 9.20 17.52
C ASN A 101 -12.31 9.52 18.92
N PRO A 102 -13.64 9.70 19.06
CA PRO A 102 -14.26 10.19 20.29
C PRO A 102 -14.03 9.27 21.50
N ASN A 103 -13.84 7.97 21.27
CA ASN A 103 -13.66 6.95 22.31
C ASN A 103 -12.18 6.59 22.58
N ASN A 104 -11.23 7.34 22.01
CA ASN A 104 -9.78 7.05 22.06
C ASN A 104 -9.45 5.62 21.59
N ASP A 105 -10.14 5.14 20.58
CA ASP A 105 -9.89 3.85 19.94
C ASP A 105 -8.46 3.76 19.40
N VAL A 106 -7.89 2.56 19.40
CA VAL A 106 -6.49 2.36 19.03
C VAL A 106 -6.40 1.46 17.81
N VAL A 107 -5.94 2.03 16.71
CA VAL A 107 -5.56 1.29 15.51
C VAL A 107 -4.13 0.81 15.64
N PHE A 108 -3.92 -0.49 15.47
CA PHE A 108 -2.61 -1.12 15.43
C PHE A 108 -2.48 -2.00 14.18
N ASN A 109 -1.26 -2.10 13.67
CA ASN A 109 -0.94 -2.77 12.41
C ASN A 109 0.03 -3.94 12.62
N TYR A 110 -0.46 -5.16 12.40
CA TYR A 110 0.39 -6.35 12.33
C TYR A 110 1.42 -6.26 11.19
N PRO A 111 2.58 -6.92 11.33
CA PRO A 111 3.56 -7.01 10.25
C PRO A 111 2.94 -7.46 8.92
N ALA A 112 3.49 -6.98 7.82
CA ALA A 112 2.96 -7.28 6.50
C ALA A 112 3.10 -8.77 6.13
N VAL A 113 2.03 -9.33 5.58
CA VAL A 113 1.93 -10.73 5.13
C VAL A 113 1.54 -10.85 3.64
N GLY A 114 1.32 -9.72 2.97
CA GLY A 114 0.82 -9.64 1.59
C GLY A 114 -0.69 -9.36 1.54
N SER A 115 -1.14 -8.67 0.50
CA SER A 115 -2.54 -8.27 0.32
C SER A 115 -3.49 -9.47 0.31
N GLY A 116 -3.17 -10.51 -0.45
CA GLY A 116 -4.03 -11.70 -0.55
C GLY A 116 -4.12 -12.46 0.77
N THR A 117 -2.99 -12.65 1.45
CA THR A 117 -2.93 -13.28 2.77
C THR A 117 -3.72 -12.49 3.81
N GLY A 118 -3.63 -11.16 3.80
CA GLY A 118 -4.39 -10.30 4.71
C GLY A 118 -5.90 -10.40 4.49
N VAL A 119 -6.35 -10.42 3.24
CA VAL A 119 -7.78 -10.56 2.91
C VAL A 119 -8.31 -11.95 3.30
N GLN A 120 -7.51 -13.01 3.13
CA GLN A 120 -7.85 -14.35 3.63
C GLN A 120 -7.91 -14.39 5.16
N GLN A 121 -6.93 -13.77 5.83
CA GLN A 121 -6.91 -13.65 7.28
C GLN A 121 -8.17 -12.93 7.80
N LEU A 122 -8.65 -11.89 7.08
CA LEU A 122 -9.88 -11.18 7.42
C LEU A 122 -11.10 -12.09 7.34
N LEU A 123 -11.10 -13.10 6.46
CA LEU A 123 -12.18 -14.09 6.32
C LEU A 123 -12.13 -15.20 7.39
N GLY A 124 -11.11 -15.19 8.26
CA GLY A 124 -10.87 -16.27 9.21
C GLY A 124 -10.35 -17.54 8.55
N ASP A 125 -9.86 -17.46 7.30
CA ASP A 125 -9.20 -18.59 6.65
C ASP A 125 -7.90 -18.90 7.40
N VAL A 126 -7.95 -19.97 8.19
CA VAL A 126 -6.78 -20.48 8.91
C VAL A 126 -5.84 -21.08 7.88
N GLY A 127 -4.63 -20.54 7.75
CA GLY A 127 -3.55 -21.23 7.05
C GLY A 127 -3.48 -22.68 7.55
N GLY A 128 -3.14 -23.63 6.67
CA GLY A 128 -3.31 -25.07 6.92
C GLY A 128 -2.55 -25.69 8.10
N ASP A 129 -1.97 -24.89 9.01
CA ASP A 129 -1.27 -25.31 10.22
C ASP A 129 -2.17 -25.48 11.46
N GLY A 130 -3.45 -25.09 11.38
CA GLY A 130 -4.44 -25.31 12.45
C GLY A 130 -4.31 -24.39 13.66
N ASN A 131 -3.36 -23.44 13.66
CA ASN A 131 -3.34 -22.32 14.58
C ASN A 131 -3.97 -21.14 13.83
N GLY A 132 -5.20 -20.77 14.19
CA GLY A 132 -5.86 -19.64 13.53
C GLY A 132 -4.96 -18.40 13.57
N PRO A 133 -4.82 -17.66 12.46
CA PRO A 133 -4.09 -16.40 12.48
C PRO A 133 -4.75 -15.46 13.50
N PRO A 134 -4.03 -14.45 14.02
CA PRO A 134 -4.65 -13.48 14.89
C PRO A 134 -5.84 -12.83 14.19
N ASP A 135 -6.94 -12.65 14.90
CA ASP A 135 -8.12 -11.97 14.36
C ASP A 135 -7.75 -10.54 13.99
N ILE A 136 -8.17 -10.13 12.79
CA ILE A 136 -8.01 -8.77 12.28
C ILE A 136 -9.37 -8.13 12.04
N ASN A 137 -9.43 -6.82 12.23
CA ASN A 137 -10.62 -6.03 11.98
C ASN A 137 -10.69 -5.55 10.52
N PHE A 138 -9.54 -5.31 9.89
CA PHE A 138 -9.45 -4.94 8.49
C PHE A 138 -8.18 -5.49 7.83
N ALA A 139 -8.22 -5.64 6.51
CA ALA A 139 -7.04 -6.00 5.71
C ALA A 139 -6.60 -4.83 4.83
N ARG A 140 -5.30 -4.69 4.67
CA ARG A 140 -4.67 -3.73 3.76
C ARG A 140 -4.42 -4.41 2.42
N SER A 141 -4.88 -3.83 1.34
CA SER A 141 -4.68 -4.36 -0.01
C SER A 141 -4.12 -3.31 -0.96
N SER A 142 -3.16 -3.75 -1.77
CA SER A 142 -2.65 -3.03 -2.95
C SER A 142 -2.98 -3.76 -4.26
N ALA A 143 -3.94 -4.68 -4.23
CA ALA A 143 -4.47 -5.42 -5.36
C ALA A 143 -5.97 -5.20 -5.50
N THR A 144 -6.47 -5.36 -6.73
CA THR A 144 -7.92 -5.38 -7.01
C THR A 144 -8.58 -6.57 -6.33
N PRO A 145 -9.89 -6.53 -6.04
CA PRO A 145 -10.58 -7.61 -5.36
C PRO A 145 -10.36 -9.01 -5.97
N ALA A 146 -10.50 -9.12 -7.29
CA ALA A 146 -10.27 -10.36 -8.04
C ALA A 146 -8.86 -10.96 -7.83
N ASN A 147 -7.89 -10.12 -7.47
CA ASN A 147 -6.47 -10.45 -7.36
C ASN A 147 -6.01 -10.61 -5.90
N SER A 148 -6.87 -10.34 -4.93
CA SER A 148 -6.57 -10.45 -3.49
C SER A 148 -7.50 -11.41 -2.74
N HIS A 149 -8.18 -12.32 -3.44
CA HIS A 149 -9.19 -13.22 -2.84
C HIS A 149 -10.42 -12.45 -2.30
N GLY A 150 -10.78 -11.36 -2.95
CA GLY A 150 -12.01 -10.64 -2.68
C GLY A 150 -13.24 -11.54 -2.78
N THR A 151 -14.23 -11.27 -1.93
CA THR A 151 -15.55 -11.90 -1.98
C THR A 151 -16.62 -10.81 -1.89
N ALA A 152 -17.82 -11.08 -2.42
CA ALA A 152 -18.94 -10.15 -2.38
C ALA A 152 -19.36 -9.71 -0.95
N ALA A 153 -18.87 -10.38 0.09
CA ALA A 153 -19.07 -10.01 1.50
C ALA A 153 -18.21 -8.81 1.95
N GLN A 154 -17.13 -8.53 1.22
CA GLN A 154 -16.13 -7.53 1.56
C GLN A 154 -16.31 -6.25 0.76
N ASN A 155 -15.93 -5.14 1.39
CA ASN A 155 -15.84 -3.85 0.72
C ASN A 155 -14.38 -3.39 0.72
N TYR A 156 -13.92 -2.98 -0.45
CA TYR A 156 -12.61 -2.38 -0.68
C TYR A 156 -12.79 -0.88 -0.71
N VAL A 157 -12.23 -0.20 0.29
CA VAL A 157 -12.27 1.26 0.41
C VAL A 157 -10.95 1.79 -0.11
N GLN A 158 -10.94 2.19 -1.37
CA GLN A 158 -9.74 2.70 -2.03
C GLN A 158 -9.54 4.15 -1.63
N PHE A 159 -8.39 4.51 -1.05
CA PHE A 159 -8.11 5.88 -0.56
C PHE A 159 -6.88 6.53 -1.23
N ALA A 160 -6.03 5.72 -1.88
CA ALA A 160 -4.86 6.21 -2.60
C ALA A 160 -4.61 5.38 -3.87
N ILE A 161 -3.80 5.93 -4.77
CA ILE A 161 -3.45 5.37 -6.06
C ILE A 161 -1.93 5.38 -6.25
N ASP A 162 -1.42 4.40 -7.00
CA ASP A 162 -0.01 4.27 -7.33
C ASP A 162 0.18 3.70 -8.73
N GLY A 163 1.29 4.07 -9.37
CA GLY A 163 1.75 3.45 -10.60
C GLY A 163 2.78 2.38 -10.28
N VAL A 164 2.70 1.21 -10.90
CA VAL A 164 3.75 0.19 -10.79
C VAL A 164 4.55 0.21 -12.08
N SER A 165 5.82 0.58 -12.00
CA SER A 165 6.75 0.47 -13.14
C SER A 165 7.83 -0.56 -12.81
N TRP A 166 8.81 -0.69 -13.69
CA TRP A 166 9.99 -1.50 -13.45
C TRP A 166 11.19 -0.61 -13.13
N VAL A 167 12.08 -1.10 -12.28
CA VAL A 167 13.40 -0.52 -12.07
C VAL A 167 14.45 -1.39 -12.74
N ALA A 168 15.50 -0.74 -13.26
CA ALA A 168 16.72 -1.42 -13.64
C ALA A 168 17.94 -0.71 -13.06
N PHE A 169 19.00 -1.49 -12.90
CA PHE A 169 20.21 -1.05 -12.23
C PHE A 169 21.35 -0.78 -13.22
N PRO A 170 22.31 0.08 -12.86
CA PRO A 170 23.40 0.47 -13.74
C PRO A 170 24.57 -0.47 -13.68
N ASP A 171 25.29 -0.51 -14.81
CA ASP A 171 26.66 -0.97 -14.82
C ASP A 171 27.52 -0.02 -13.96
N LYS A 172 28.23 -0.59 -12.99
CA LYS A 172 29.19 0.11 -12.13
C LYS A 172 30.28 0.83 -12.92
N THR A 173 30.53 0.46 -14.18
CA THR A 173 31.61 1.03 -15.00
C THR A 173 31.25 2.33 -15.73
N ASN A 174 29.97 2.57 -16.05
CA ASN A 174 29.58 3.69 -16.92
C ASN A 174 28.50 4.62 -16.34
N GLY A 175 27.99 4.36 -15.13
CA GLY A 175 27.02 5.23 -14.44
C GLY A 175 25.63 5.30 -15.09
N ARG A 176 25.36 4.47 -16.10
CA ARG A 176 24.04 4.30 -16.73
C ARG A 176 23.55 2.86 -16.53
N GLY A 177 22.26 2.72 -16.25
CA GLY A 177 21.49 1.47 -16.34
C GLY A 177 21.94 0.65 -17.53
N LYS A 178 22.19 -0.66 -17.41
CA LYS A 178 22.26 -1.48 -18.63
C LYS A 178 20.91 -1.46 -19.36
N GLY A 179 19.81 -1.31 -18.63
CA GLY A 179 18.48 -0.95 -19.13
C GLY A 179 18.16 0.56 -19.16
N ALA A 180 19.08 1.47 -18.83
CA ALA A 180 18.75 2.91 -18.79
C ALA A 180 18.44 3.44 -20.19
N GLY A 181 17.23 3.98 -20.34
CA GLY A 181 16.71 4.47 -21.61
C GLY A 181 16.01 3.41 -22.45
N ALA A 182 15.92 2.16 -21.98
CA ALA A 182 14.99 1.21 -22.56
C ALA A 182 13.57 1.65 -22.22
N THR A 183 12.73 1.70 -23.25
CA THR A 183 11.28 1.82 -23.12
C THR A 183 10.74 0.44 -23.41
N LEU A 184 10.08 -0.18 -22.42
CA LEU A 184 9.51 -1.50 -22.58
C LEU A 184 8.01 -1.36 -22.84
N THR A 185 7.51 -2.07 -23.84
CA THR A 185 6.07 -2.25 -24.02
C THR A 185 5.53 -3.26 -23.02
N VAL A 186 4.21 -3.27 -22.75
CA VAL A 186 3.59 -4.30 -21.91
C VAL A 186 3.92 -5.71 -22.41
N ALA A 187 3.89 -5.95 -23.73
CA ALA A 187 4.24 -7.24 -24.32
C ALA A 187 5.72 -7.62 -24.09
N GLN A 188 6.64 -6.64 -24.05
CA GLN A 188 8.05 -6.91 -23.74
C GLN A 188 8.23 -7.21 -22.25
N LEU A 189 7.52 -6.51 -21.36
CA LEU A 189 7.52 -6.82 -19.93
C LEU A 189 6.94 -8.22 -19.67
N GLU A 190 5.87 -8.59 -20.38
CA GLU A 190 5.30 -9.92 -20.34
C GLU A 190 6.32 -11.00 -20.75
N ASN A 191 7.06 -10.78 -21.85
CA ASN A 191 8.09 -11.72 -22.31
C ASN A 191 9.20 -11.91 -21.28
N ILE A 192 9.70 -10.81 -20.71
CA ILE A 192 10.71 -10.82 -19.64
C ILE A 192 10.15 -11.54 -18.41
N TYR A 193 8.91 -11.25 -18.03
CA TYR A 193 8.26 -11.82 -16.86
C TYR A 193 7.98 -13.32 -17.00
N LYS A 194 7.60 -13.78 -18.19
CA LYS A 194 7.41 -15.22 -18.50
C LYS A 194 8.73 -15.94 -18.81
N GLY A 195 9.86 -15.22 -18.75
CA GLY A 195 11.20 -15.77 -18.93
C GLY A 195 11.48 -16.35 -20.31
N ASN A 196 10.93 -15.75 -21.36
CA ASN A 196 11.02 -16.23 -22.74
C ASN A 196 10.89 -17.76 -22.85
N ALA A 197 9.87 -18.34 -22.19
CA ALA A 197 9.60 -19.78 -22.23
C ALA A 197 9.46 -20.34 -23.67
N THR A 198 9.26 -19.47 -24.66
CA THR A 198 9.20 -19.78 -26.09
C THR A 198 10.56 -19.83 -26.79
N GLY A 199 11.68 -19.48 -26.13
CA GLY A 199 13.02 -19.47 -26.73
C GLY A 199 13.16 -18.48 -27.90
N THR A 200 12.24 -17.52 -28.01
CA THR A 200 12.22 -16.47 -29.02
C THR A 200 13.15 -15.36 -28.60
N GLY A 201 14.43 -15.72 -28.47
CA GLY A 201 15.51 -14.78 -28.39
C GLY A 201 15.47 -13.70 -29.47
N CYS A 202 16.26 -12.64 -29.32
CA CYS A 202 16.36 -11.61 -30.37
C CYS A 202 17.58 -11.84 -31.27
N VAL A 203 17.55 -11.25 -32.47
CA VAL A 203 18.73 -11.13 -33.35
C VAL A 203 19.10 -9.67 -33.46
N VAL A 204 20.26 -9.30 -32.91
CA VAL A 204 20.80 -7.93 -33.02
C VAL A 204 22.10 -7.98 -33.80
N LYS A 205 22.15 -7.25 -34.93
CA LYS A 205 23.33 -7.18 -35.82
C LYS A 205 23.88 -8.56 -36.24
N GLY A 206 23.00 -9.54 -36.43
CA GLY A 206 23.35 -10.90 -36.83
C GLY A 206 23.77 -11.83 -35.70
N THR A 207 23.80 -11.36 -34.44
CA THR A 207 24.01 -12.20 -33.26
C THR A 207 22.67 -12.60 -32.65
N THR A 208 22.45 -13.90 -32.47
CA THR A 208 21.27 -14.45 -31.80
C THR A 208 21.49 -14.52 -30.30
N TYR A 209 20.54 -13.99 -29.53
CA TYR A 209 20.51 -14.01 -28.08
C TYR A 209 19.38 -14.95 -27.64
N PRO A 210 19.67 -16.21 -27.27
CA PRO A 210 18.63 -17.24 -27.05
C PRO A 210 17.76 -17.04 -25.80
N ALA A 211 18.13 -16.10 -24.94
CA ALA A 211 17.39 -15.71 -23.73
C ALA A 211 17.23 -14.18 -23.70
N ASP A 212 16.34 -13.68 -22.84
CA ASP A 212 16.12 -12.25 -22.69
C ASP A 212 17.41 -11.51 -22.32
N ASN A 213 17.68 -10.47 -23.09
CA ASN A 213 18.91 -9.70 -23.01
C ASN A 213 18.59 -8.23 -23.22
N TRP A 214 19.22 -7.35 -22.44
CA TRP A 214 18.98 -5.90 -22.54
C TRP A 214 19.18 -5.35 -23.95
N ILE A 215 20.09 -5.91 -24.75
CA ILE A 215 20.32 -5.47 -26.13
C ILE A 215 19.10 -5.71 -27.05
N CYS A 216 18.26 -6.71 -26.72
CA CYS A 216 17.01 -6.99 -27.42
C CYS A 216 15.99 -5.85 -27.29
N TYR A 217 16.15 -5.04 -26.24
CA TYR A 217 15.25 -3.97 -25.85
C TYR A 217 15.88 -2.59 -26.04
N GLY A 218 16.90 -2.49 -26.91
CA GLY A 218 17.52 -1.23 -27.29
C GLY A 218 18.67 -0.76 -26.39
N ALA A 219 19.12 -1.58 -25.42
CA ALA A 219 20.32 -1.27 -24.67
C ALA A 219 21.59 -1.27 -25.55
N LYS A 220 22.63 -0.58 -25.08
CA LYS A 220 23.92 -0.50 -25.78
C LYS A 220 24.80 -1.74 -25.59
N HIS A 221 24.56 -2.50 -24.52
CA HIS A 221 25.36 -3.65 -24.13
C HIS A 221 24.50 -4.91 -24.11
N SER A 222 25.13 -6.03 -24.42
CA SER A 222 24.51 -7.35 -24.37
C SER A 222 24.72 -7.94 -22.99
N ASP A 223 23.66 -7.98 -22.20
CA ASP A 223 23.65 -8.54 -20.85
C ASP A 223 22.34 -9.30 -20.62
N PRO A 224 22.38 -10.55 -20.13
CA PRO A 224 21.18 -11.28 -19.75
C PRO A 224 20.33 -10.48 -18.75
N ILE A 225 19.01 -10.55 -18.87
CA ILE A 225 18.11 -9.91 -17.92
C ILE A 225 17.86 -10.85 -16.75
N ASP A 226 18.21 -10.38 -15.56
CA ASP A 226 17.87 -11.06 -14.31
C ASP A 226 16.58 -10.49 -13.75
N CYS A 227 15.55 -11.29 -13.56
CA CYS A 227 14.23 -10.77 -13.18
C CYS A 227 13.83 -11.25 -11.80
N TYR A 228 13.53 -10.30 -10.93
CA TYR A 228 13.06 -10.55 -9.58
C TYR A 228 11.54 -10.45 -9.50
N VAL A 229 10.94 -11.29 -8.65
CA VAL A 229 9.53 -11.24 -8.29
C VAL A 229 9.37 -11.19 -6.78
N ALA A 230 8.31 -10.54 -6.33
CA ALA A 230 8.02 -10.38 -4.92
C ALA A 230 7.44 -11.67 -4.32
N GLN A 231 7.19 -11.64 -3.02
CA GLN A 231 6.65 -12.75 -2.27
C GLN A 231 5.21 -13.12 -2.68
N THR A 232 4.88 -14.41 -2.52
CA THR A 232 3.51 -14.92 -2.69
C THR A 232 2.52 -14.10 -1.87
N GLY A 233 1.38 -13.75 -2.48
CA GLY A 233 0.34 -12.93 -1.84
C GLY A 233 0.60 -11.41 -1.91
N SER A 234 1.71 -10.97 -2.53
CA SER A 234 1.98 -9.57 -2.84
C SER A 234 0.89 -8.97 -3.73
N GLY A 235 0.27 -7.87 -3.30
CA GLY A 235 -0.70 -7.17 -4.15
C GLY A 235 -0.06 -6.46 -5.34
N THR A 236 1.20 -6.03 -5.19
CA THR A 236 2.00 -5.49 -6.30
C THR A 236 2.24 -6.54 -7.37
N GLU A 237 2.65 -7.74 -6.96
CA GLU A 237 2.88 -8.88 -7.84
C GLU A 237 1.61 -9.22 -8.60
N LYS A 238 0.48 -9.37 -7.90
CA LYS A 238 -0.80 -9.69 -8.51
C LYS A 238 -1.29 -8.60 -9.47
N THR A 239 -1.12 -7.32 -9.12
CA THR A 239 -1.42 -6.20 -10.01
C THR A 239 -0.56 -6.26 -11.27
N TRP A 240 0.76 -6.41 -11.09
CA TRP A 240 1.73 -6.48 -12.17
C TRP A 240 1.39 -7.63 -13.11
N ALA A 241 1.29 -8.85 -12.57
CA ALA A 241 0.95 -10.06 -13.31
C ALA A 241 -0.40 -9.94 -14.02
N ALA A 242 -1.43 -9.38 -13.38
CA ALA A 242 -2.73 -9.20 -13.99
C ALA A 242 -2.69 -8.26 -15.20
N LEU A 243 -1.98 -7.14 -15.07
CA LEU A 243 -1.91 -6.11 -16.11
C LEU A 243 -0.97 -6.46 -17.26
N ILE A 244 0.11 -7.22 -17.01
CA ILE A 244 1.06 -7.61 -18.07
C ILE A 244 0.83 -9.01 -18.65
N THR A 245 0.29 -9.97 -17.89
CA THR A 245 0.08 -11.35 -18.37
C THR A 245 -1.39 -11.70 -18.62
N GLY A 246 -2.32 -10.81 -18.26
CA GLY A 246 -3.75 -11.07 -18.41
C GLY A 246 -4.36 -11.93 -17.29
N GLY A 247 -3.75 -11.97 -16.10
CA GLY A 247 -4.38 -12.50 -14.88
C GLY A 247 -4.06 -13.94 -14.50
N SER A 248 -3.06 -14.60 -15.11
CA SER A 248 -2.64 -15.91 -14.62
C SER A 248 -1.54 -15.80 -13.56
N ASP A 249 -1.71 -16.51 -12.45
CA ASP A 249 -0.72 -16.83 -11.39
C ASP A 249 0.46 -17.66 -11.93
N THR A 250 0.94 -17.31 -13.12
CA THR A 250 2.08 -17.93 -13.77
C THR A 250 3.30 -17.58 -12.93
N PRO A 251 4.13 -18.55 -12.53
CA PRO A 251 5.37 -18.25 -11.82
C PRO A 251 6.20 -17.29 -12.67
N GLY A 252 6.27 -16.03 -12.24
CA GLY A 252 7.09 -15.03 -12.89
C GLY A 252 8.57 -15.35 -12.73
N CYS A 253 9.34 -15.10 -13.78
CA CYS A 253 10.79 -15.06 -13.81
C CYS A 253 11.48 -16.31 -13.23
N LEU A 254 11.17 -17.47 -13.81
CA LEU A 254 12.00 -18.67 -13.69
C LEU A 254 13.18 -18.62 -14.66
N ASN A 255 13.87 -17.47 -14.77
CA ASN A 255 15.07 -17.35 -15.59
C ASN A 255 16.17 -18.19 -14.94
N ASN A 256 16.13 -19.46 -15.35
CA ASN A 256 17.10 -20.52 -15.28
C ASN A 256 18.45 -20.12 -14.67
N GLU A 257 18.79 -20.75 -13.55
CA GLU A 257 20.09 -20.75 -12.84
C GLU A 257 21.32 -21.11 -13.71
N THR A 258 21.18 -21.16 -15.04
CA THR A 258 22.25 -21.47 -16.00
C THR A 258 23.35 -20.41 -16.05
N VAL A 259 23.14 -19.23 -15.44
CA VAL A 259 24.20 -18.24 -15.15
C VAL A 259 24.84 -18.43 -13.76
N GLY A 260 24.92 -19.66 -13.26
CA GLY A 260 25.96 -20.07 -12.29
C GLY A 260 25.97 -19.37 -10.93
N THR A 261 24.91 -18.68 -10.52
CA THR A 261 24.77 -18.09 -9.20
C THR A 261 23.44 -18.48 -8.56
N SER A 262 23.53 -18.88 -7.29
CA SER A 262 22.47 -19.49 -6.47
C SER A 262 21.52 -18.49 -5.83
N ALA A 263 21.23 -17.36 -6.50
CA ALA A 263 20.39 -16.31 -5.94
C ALA A 263 18.91 -16.69 -6.05
N SER A 264 18.13 -16.46 -4.98
CA SER A 264 16.67 -16.55 -5.09
C SER A 264 16.15 -15.32 -5.83
N HIS A 265 15.39 -15.53 -6.90
CA HIS A 265 14.73 -14.45 -7.64
C HIS A 265 13.26 -14.28 -7.24
N ALA A 266 12.77 -15.05 -6.26
CA ALA A 266 11.43 -14.96 -5.72
C ALA A 266 11.45 -14.67 -4.21
N GLY A 267 10.32 -14.17 -3.69
CA GLY A 267 10.15 -13.98 -2.25
C GLY A 267 10.68 -12.66 -1.70
N LEU A 268 11.15 -11.75 -2.57
CA LEU A 268 11.60 -10.43 -2.15
C LEU A 268 10.40 -9.60 -1.69
N PHE A 269 10.49 -8.79 -0.64
CA PHE A 269 9.37 -7.92 -0.31
C PHE A 269 9.19 -6.83 -1.37
N GLU A 270 7.94 -6.43 -1.58
CA GLU A 270 7.57 -5.30 -2.43
C GLU A 270 8.41 -4.06 -2.08
N ASN A 271 9.01 -3.43 -3.08
CA ASN A 271 9.90 -2.27 -2.95
C ASN A 271 11.24 -2.52 -2.20
N GLU A 272 11.62 -3.76 -1.90
CA GLU A 272 12.86 -4.07 -1.18
C GLU A 272 14.09 -4.21 -2.11
N ILE A 273 14.49 -3.12 -2.78
CA ILE A 273 15.66 -3.15 -3.67
C ILE A 273 16.97 -3.45 -2.91
N SER A 274 17.08 -3.06 -1.64
CA SER A 274 18.33 -3.18 -0.87
C SER A 274 18.83 -4.62 -0.77
N ALA A 275 17.92 -5.60 -0.66
CA ALA A 275 18.29 -7.00 -0.48
C ALA A 275 18.89 -7.63 -1.75
N ILE A 276 18.68 -7.04 -2.93
CA ILE A 276 19.34 -7.43 -4.18
C ILE A 276 20.85 -7.10 -4.11
N PHE A 277 21.22 -6.03 -3.40
CA PHE A 277 22.60 -5.53 -3.32
C PHE A 277 23.37 -5.96 -2.06
N ASP A 278 22.67 -6.43 -1.02
CA ASP A 278 23.31 -6.86 0.23
C ASP A 278 24.02 -8.20 0.05
N PRO A 279 25.36 -8.29 0.16
CA PRO A 279 26.10 -9.53 -0.03
C PRO A 279 25.79 -10.64 0.99
N THR A 280 25.01 -10.34 2.04
CA THR A 280 24.54 -11.31 3.04
C THR A 280 23.12 -11.82 2.79
N SER A 281 22.41 -11.18 1.86
CA SER A 281 21.05 -11.54 1.48
C SER A 281 21.02 -12.77 0.58
N GLN A 282 19.98 -13.61 0.74
CA GLN A 282 19.71 -14.74 -0.16
C GLN A 282 19.30 -14.31 -1.58
N TRP A 283 18.87 -13.06 -1.74
CA TRP A 283 18.49 -12.46 -3.03
C TRP A 283 19.67 -11.79 -3.73
N HIS A 284 20.86 -11.80 -3.11
CA HIS A 284 22.03 -11.17 -3.69
C HIS A 284 22.51 -11.91 -4.95
N ASN A 285 22.57 -11.18 -6.05
CA ASN A 285 23.22 -11.65 -7.27
C ASN A 285 24.42 -10.74 -7.61
N ALA A 286 25.55 -11.36 -8.00
CA ALA A 286 26.69 -10.65 -8.56
C ALA A 286 26.30 -9.87 -9.83
N ASP A 287 25.28 -10.35 -10.54
CA ASP A 287 24.67 -9.74 -11.73
C ASP A 287 23.50 -8.80 -11.41
N ALA A 288 23.33 -8.36 -10.16
CA ALA A 288 22.32 -7.38 -9.75
C ALA A 288 22.29 -6.10 -10.63
N THR A 289 23.39 -5.77 -11.31
CA THR A 289 23.46 -4.66 -12.27
C THR A 289 22.68 -4.90 -13.58
N ASN A 290 22.27 -6.14 -13.84
CA ASN A 290 21.46 -6.55 -14.98
C ASN A 290 20.00 -6.82 -14.56
N ALA A 291 19.66 -6.60 -13.29
CA ALA A 291 18.38 -6.99 -12.77
C ALA A 291 17.25 -6.03 -13.16
N ILE A 292 16.05 -6.59 -13.28
CA ILE A 292 14.77 -5.89 -13.39
C ILE A 292 13.88 -6.32 -12.24
N PHE A 293 13.19 -5.36 -11.63
CA PHE A 293 12.21 -5.60 -10.58
C PHE A 293 11.07 -4.61 -10.73
N TYR A 294 9.83 -4.99 -10.42
CA TYR A 294 8.74 -4.03 -10.37
C TYR A 294 8.78 -3.21 -9.09
N PHE A 295 8.33 -1.96 -9.16
CA PHE A 295 8.49 -1.00 -8.08
C PHE A 295 7.39 0.05 -8.12
N SER A 296 6.96 0.49 -6.93
CA SER A 296 6.01 1.59 -6.75
C SER A 296 6.61 2.92 -7.22
N THR A 297 5.90 3.62 -8.08
CA THR A 297 6.37 4.88 -8.66
C THR A 297 6.49 5.96 -7.59
N GLY A 298 5.50 6.10 -6.72
CA GLY A 298 5.57 7.12 -5.67
C GLY A 298 6.62 6.76 -4.61
N LYS A 299 6.78 5.49 -4.24
CA LYS A 299 7.89 5.05 -3.37
C LYS A 299 9.24 5.33 -4.02
N PHE A 300 9.38 5.13 -5.33
CA PHE A 300 10.61 5.46 -6.03
C PHE A 300 10.94 6.95 -5.90
N ALA A 301 9.91 7.81 -6.05
CA ALA A 301 10.07 9.25 -5.93
C ALA A 301 10.56 9.67 -4.53
N VAL A 302 10.09 9.01 -3.46
CA VAL A 302 10.45 9.33 -2.07
C VAL A 302 11.77 8.67 -1.63
N GLU A 303 11.96 7.39 -1.98
CA GLU A 303 13.06 6.58 -1.46
C GLU A 303 14.32 6.66 -2.34
N CYS A 304 14.15 6.77 -3.65
CA CYS A 304 15.25 6.69 -4.62
C CYS A 304 15.61 8.05 -5.23
N SER A 305 14.66 8.99 -5.35
CA SER A 305 14.83 10.27 -6.06
C SER A 305 14.90 11.49 -5.13
N VAL A 306 15.75 11.44 -4.10
CA VAL A 306 15.99 12.59 -3.23
C VAL A 306 16.65 13.73 -4.03
N LYS A 307 15.98 14.90 -4.09
CA LYS A 307 16.46 16.11 -4.79
C LYS A 307 17.94 16.39 -4.49
N GLY A 308 18.75 16.49 -5.54
CA GLY A 308 20.18 16.84 -5.45
C GLY A 308 21.15 15.65 -5.34
N LYS A 309 20.69 14.40 -5.44
CA LYS A 309 21.53 13.19 -5.53
C LYS A 309 21.23 12.40 -6.81
N SER A 310 22.19 11.59 -7.26
CA SER A 310 21.93 10.51 -8.22
C SER A 310 20.79 9.64 -7.67
N ASN A 311 19.83 9.21 -8.50
CA ASN A 311 18.71 8.34 -8.12
C ASN A 311 19.21 7.05 -7.43
N THR A 312 19.50 7.09 -6.14
CA THR A 312 20.17 6.00 -5.41
C THR A 312 19.17 5.54 -4.37
N CYS A 313 18.66 4.32 -4.55
CA CYS A 313 17.75 3.71 -3.59
C CYS A 313 18.50 3.27 -2.33
N PRO A 314 17.79 3.06 -1.21
CA PRO A 314 18.37 2.50 0.01
C PRO A 314 19.13 1.20 -0.26
N GLY A 315 20.24 1.00 0.48
CA GLY A 315 21.09 -0.19 0.37
C GLY A 315 22.03 -0.22 -0.84
N GLN A 316 21.92 0.71 -1.78
CA GLN A 316 22.79 0.72 -2.94
C GLN A 316 24.14 1.42 -2.67
N GLY A 317 25.22 0.88 -3.25
CA GLY A 317 26.56 1.43 -3.10
C GLY A 317 26.71 2.81 -3.78
N ALA A 318 27.62 3.64 -3.27
CA ALA A 318 27.91 4.95 -3.88
C ALA A 318 28.23 4.82 -5.38
N GLY A 319 27.60 5.67 -6.21
CA GLY A 319 27.78 5.67 -7.67
C GLY A 319 26.80 4.76 -8.43
N THR A 320 25.91 4.04 -7.76
CA THR A 320 24.80 3.35 -8.40
C THR A 320 23.61 4.30 -8.54
N THR A 321 23.12 4.46 -9.77
CA THR A 321 21.89 5.17 -10.13
C THR A 321 20.84 4.17 -10.59
N THR A 322 19.77 3.98 -9.82
CA THR A 322 18.57 3.24 -10.24
C THR A 322 17.73 4.09 -11.17
N TYR A 323 17.15 3.43 -12.16
CA TYR A 323 16.26 4.06 -13.11
C TYR A 323 14.89 3.42 -12.99
N LEU A 324 13.86 4.25 -12.80
CA LEU A 324 12.48 3.86 -13.03
C LEU A 324 12.24 3.90 -14.54
N GLY A 325 11.86 2.76 -15.11
CA GLY A 325 11.64 2.58 -16.52
C GLY A 325 10.31 3.16 -17.00
N GLN A 326 10.20 3.31 -18.32
CA GLN A 326 8.97 3.69 -19.00
C GLN A 326 8.23 2.46 -19.50
N VAL A 327 6.90 2.55 -19.53
CA VAL A 327 6.01 1.54 -20.11
C VAL A 327 5.30 2.15 -21.30
N ASP A 328 5.42 1.53 -22.48
CA ASP A 328 4.84 2.04 -23.75
C ASP A 328 5.20 3.50 -24.06
N GLY A 329 6.40 3.92 -23.67
CA GLY A 329 6.90 5.28 -23.89
C GLY A 329 6.43 6.30 -22.85
N VAL A 330 5.65 5.87 -21.84
CA VAL A 330 5.14 6.75 -20.80
C VAL A 330 5.90 6.55 -19.49
N THR A 331 6.35 7.68 -18.94
CA THR A 331 6.95 7.73 -17.60
C THR A 331 5.85 7.64 -16.55
N ALA A 332 5.99 6.74 -15.60
CA ALA A 332 5.14 6.71 -14.42
C ALA A 332 5.42 7.94 -13.55
N SER A 333 4.41 8.75 -13.29
CA SER A 333 4.47 9.96 -12.48
C SER A 333 3.10 10.27 -11.91
N GLN A 334 3.01 11.16 -10.92
CA GLN A 334 1.71 11.61 -10.41
C GLN A 334 0.77 12.04 -11.54
N ALA A 335 1.27 12.85 -12.48
CA ALA A 335 0.49 13.40 -13.58
C ALA A 335 -0.02 12.34 -14.57
N SER A 336 0.68 11.21 -14.71
CA SER A 336 0.29 10.12 -15.62
C SER A 336 -0.46 8.97 -14.92
N VAL A 337 -0.37 8.88 -13.59
CA VAL A 337 -1.04 7.85 -12.76
C VAL A 337 -2.41 8.31 -12.29
N GLN A 338 -2.53 9.52 -11.72
CA GLN A 338 -3.79 9.99 -11.14
C GLN A 338 -4.95 10.12 -12.14
N PRO A 339 -4.76 10.45 -13.43
CA PRO A 339 -5.87 10.48 -14.39
C PRO A 339 -6.39 9.08 -14.74
N THR A 340 -5.61 8.03 -14.47
CA THR A 340 -5.97 6.66 -14.77
C THR A 340 -6.95 6.16 -13.71
N LYS A 341 -8.13 5.71 -14.14
CA LYS A 341 -9.06 5.07 -13.22
C LYS A 341 -8.44 3.83 -12.60
N CYS A 342 -8.75 3.66 -11.33
CA CYS A 342 -8.49 2.49 -10.51
C CYS A 342 -9.13 1.18 -11.02
N VAL A 343 -9.99 1.28 -12.04
CA VAL A 343 -10.74 0.18 -12.63
C VAL A 343 -10.06 -0.21 -13.94
N ALA A 344 -9.73 -1.50 -14.09
CA ALA A 344 -9.06 -2.02 -15.27
C ALA A 344 -9.83 -1.66 -16.56
N ASN A 345 -9.17 -0.95 -17.47
CA ASN A 345 -9.59 -0.76 -18.87
C ASN A 345 -11.01 -0.23 -19.06
N ASP A 346 -11.30 1.01 -18.64
CA ASP A 346 -12.51 1.71 -19.10
C ASP A 346 -12.43 2.16 -20.58
N GLY A 347 -11.34 1.82 -21.28
CA GLY A 347 -11.14 2.15 -22.69
C GLY A 347 -10.76 3.61 -22.92
N VAL A 348 -10.58 4.40 -21.86
CA VAL A 348 -9.94 5.71 -21.94
C VAL A 348 -8.44 5.47 -22.05
N ALA A 349 -7.76 6.16 -22.97
CA ALA A 349 -6.32 6.12 -23.07
C ALA A 349 -5.73 6.72 -21.78
N SER A 350 -5.52 5.87 -20.77
CA SER A 350 -4.77 6.23 -19.57
C SER A 350 -3.35 6.61 -19.98
N ASP A 351 -2.83 7.71 -19.47
CA ASP A 351 -1.45 8.11 -19.74
C ASP A 351 -0.50 7.00 -19.26
N PHE A 352 -0.67 6.45 -18.06
CA PHE A 352 0.07 5.27 -17.60
C PHE A 352 -0.86 4.07 -17.33
N GLN A 353 -0.51 2.90 -17.87
CA GLN A 353 -1.40 1.73 -17.92
C GLN A 353 -1.31 0.80 -16.71
N ILE A 354 -0.18 0.78 -16.00
CA ILE A 354 0.03 -0.14 -14.87
C ILE A 354 -0.24 0.61 -13.56
N VAL A 355 -1.53 0.76 -13.23
CA VAL A 355 -2.01 1.53 -12.07
C VAL A 355 -2.75 0.63 -11.10
N ARG A 356 -2.67 0.94 -9.81
CA ARG A 356 -3.36 0.24 -8.73
C ARG A 356 -3.89 1.17 -7.67
N CYS A 357 -4.84 0.64 -6.92
CA CYS A 357 -5.47 1.32 -5.80
C CYS A 357 -5.01 0.69 -4.50
N LEU A 358 -4.93 1.53 -3.50
CA LEU A 358 -4.56 1.19 -2.15
C LEU A 358 -5.82 1.23 -1.32
N SER A 359 -6.16 0.10 -0.71
CA SER A 359 -7.45 -0.11 -0.06
C SER A 359 -7.27 -0.62 1.35
N ASN A 360 -8.18 -0.19 2.22
CA ASN A 360 -8.54 -0.98 3.39
C ASN A 360 -9.78 -1.81 3.04
N VAL A 361 -9.80 -3.04 3.53
CA VAL A 361 -10.81 -4.05 3.25
C VAL A 361 -11.46 -4.40 4.57
N TYR A 362 -12.78 -4.28 4.62
CA TYR A 362 -13.56 -4.70 5.76
C TYR A 362 -14.69 -5.63 5.31
N ASN A 363 -15.18 -6.47 6.22
CA ASN A 363 -16.35 -7.31 5.97
C ASN A 363 -17.54 -6.72 6.72
N ASN A 364 -18.65 -6.49 6.04
CA ASN A 364 -19.90 -6.06 6.69
C ASN A 364 -21.10 -6.89 6.26
N SER A 365 -20.84 -8.10 5.76
CA SER A 365 -21.89 -9.03 5.42
C SER A 365 -22.50 -9.64 6.67
N THR A 366 -23.83 -9.50 6.82
CA THR A 366 -24.59 -10.16 7.90
C THR A 366 -24.99 -11.60 7.54
N SER A 367 -24.87 -11.97 6.26
CA SER A 367 -25.07 -13.37 5.86
C SER A 367 -23.86 -14.16 6.33
N GLY A 368 -24.00 -14.84 7.46
CA GLY A 368 -23.02 -15.80 7.92
C GLY A 368 -22.65 -16.73 6.75
N GLY A 369 -21.40 -16.63 6.29
CA GLY A 369 -20.79 -17.65 5.46
C GLY A 369 -20.93 -19.04 6.09
N ALA A 370 -20.58 -20.08 5.35
CA ALA A 370 -20.58 -21.43 5.88
C ALA A 370 -19.82 -21.48 7.23
N PRO A 371 -20.25 -22.28 8.22
CA PRO A 371 -19.58 -22.36 9.52
C PRO A 371 -18.06 -22.52 9.35
N GLY A 372 -17.28 -21.56 9.85
CA GLY A 372 -15.81 -21.52 9.71
C GLY A 372 -15.25 -20.70 8.55
N THR A 373 -16.08 -19.97 7.80
CA THR A 373 -15.66 -19.08 6.68
C THR A 373 -16.30 -17.68 6.74
N ALA A 374 -17.12 -17.44 7.75
CA ALA A 374 -17.83 -16.18 7.92
C ALA A 374 -17.04 -15.30 8.89
N ALA A 375 -16.30 -14.34 8.37
CA ALA A 375 -15.83 -13.25 9.20
C ALA A 375 -17.03 -12.56 9.87
N ALA A 376 -16.84 -12.11 11.10
CA ALA A 376 -17.84 -11.26 11.75
C ALA A 376 -18.00 -9.95 10.96
N PRO A 377 -19.20 -9.34 10.94
CA PRO A 377 -19.34 -7.97 10.48
C PRO A 377 -18.41 -7.04 11.26
N ALA A 378 -17.87 -6.04 10.57
CA ALA A 378 -17.01 -5.02 11.14
C ALA A 378 -17.75 -4.29 12.27
N THR A 379 -17.02 -4.03 13.36
CA THR A 379 -17.55 -3.24 14.49
C THR A 379 -17.72 -1.79 14.09
N GLN A 380 -18.54 -1.03 14.83
CA GLN A 380 -18.72 0.42 14.63
C GLN A 380 -17.39 1.16 14.59
N THR A 381 -16.50 0.82 15.52
CA THR A 381 -15.13 1.34 15.62
C THR A 381 -14.28 0.99 14.39
N THR A 382 -14.38 -0.24 13.88
CA THR A 382 -13.68 -0.64 12.65
C THR A 382 -14.20 0.15 11.44
N LEU A 383 -15.53 0.33 11.34
CA LEU A 383 -16.14 1.10 10.28
C LEU A 383 -15.73 2.59 10.38
N ASN A 384 -15.65 3.15 11.58
CA ASN A 384 -15.19 4.52 11.80
C ASN A 384 -13.77 4.74 11.29
N PHE A 385 -12.87 3.76 11.36
CA PHE A 385 -11.54 3.89 10.77
C PHE A 385 -11.50 3.56 9.28
N ALA A 386 -11.97 2.36 8.89
CA ALA A 386 -11.63 1.72 7.62
C ALA A 386 -12.72 1.77 6.53
N SER A 387 -13.92 2.26 6.83
CA SER A 387 -15.03 2.26 5.87
C SER A 387 -15.07 3.49 4.96
N GLU A 388 -15.93 3.43 3.94
CA GLU A 388 -16.25 4.55 3.03
C GLU A 388 -16.88 5.76 3.74
N TYR A 389 -17.37 5.59 4.98
CA TYR A 389 -17.90 6.65 5.84
C TYR A 389 -16.94 7.01 6.99
N GLY A 390 -15.78 6.36 7.04
CA GLY A 390 -14.83 6.50 8.13
C GLY A 390 -13.78 7.60 7.92
N TYR A 391 -12.87 7.68 8.87
CA TYR A 391 -11.71 8.57 8.95
C TYR A 391 -10.96 8.68 7.61
N LEU A 392 -10.66 7.56 6.95
CA LEU A 392 -9.88 7.52 5.71
C LEU A 392 -10.56 8.23 4.52
N CYS A 393 -11.89 8.38 4.57
CA CYS A 393 -12.70 8.90 3.48
C CYS A 393 -13.33 10.26 3.81
N LYS A 394 -12.83 10.92 4.86
CA LYS A 394 -13.33 12.21 5.32
C LYS A 394 -13.31 13.26 4.22
N GLN A 395 -14.37 14.06 4.21
CA GLN A 395 -14.51 15.19 3.30
C GLN A 395 -13.71 16.39 3.79
N GLN A 396 -13.32 17.28 2.89
CA GLN A 396 -12.80 18.58 3.26
C GLN A 396 -13.93 19.49 3.78
N THR A 397 -14.28 19.34 5.05
CA THR A 397 -15.17 20.30 5.74
C THR A 397 -14.33 21.36 6.47
N LYS A 398 -14.95 22.51 6.76
CA LYS A 398 -14.32 23.55 7.60
C LYS A 398 -14.43 23.26 9.10
N THR A 399 -15.14 22.20 9.48
CA THR A 399 -15.45 21.84 10.86
C THR A 399 -14.58 20.69 11.36
N ASP A 400 -14.06 19.84 10.48
CA ASP A 400 -13.20 18.70 10.84
C ASP A 400 -11.73 19.12 10.84
N VAL A 401 -11.40 20.00 11.78
CA VAL A 401 -10.05 20.53 11.99
C VAL A 401 -9.33 19.68 13.02
N ASN A 402 -8.13 19.23 12.69
CA ASN A 402 -7.23 18.64 13.66
C ASN A 402 -6.68 19.76 14.56
N PRO A 403 -7.03 19.80 15.86
CA PRO A 403 -6.65 20.92 16.71
C PRO A 403 -5.13 21.00 16.95
N TYR A 404 -4.39 19.92 16.74
CA TYR A 404 -2.93 19.90 16.93
C TYR A 404 -2.16 20.51 15.76
N THR A 405 -2.66 20.36 14.52
CA THR A 405 -2.02 20.90 13.31
C THR A 405 -2.64 22.24 12.89
N GLY A 406 -3.93 22.44 13.20
CA GLY A 406 -4.75 23.53 12.68
C GLY A 406 -5.21 23.31 11.23
N ASP A 407 -4.82 22.20 10.62
CA ASP A 407 -5.25 21.77 9.29
C ASP A 407 -6.49 20.88 9.41
N ASN A 408 -7.20 20.63 8.30
CA ASN A 408 -8.28 19.66 8.33
C ASN A 408 -7.74 18.22 8.26
N TYR A 409 -8.46 17.26 8.85
CA TYR A 409 -8.05 15.86 8.86
C TYR A 409 -7.83 15.30 7.46
N ARG A 410 -8.61 15.77 6.48
CA ARG A 410 -8.41 15.44 5.07
C ARG A 410 -7.01 15.80 4.56
N PHE A 411 -6.55 17.02 4.82
CA PHE A 411 -5.21 17.46 4.41
C PHE A 411 -4.11 16.66 5.11
N ASP A 412 -4.31 16.32 6.39
CA ASP A 412 -3.38 15.47 7.14
C ASP A 412 -3.28 14.07 6.53
N ILE A 413 -4.41 13.47 6.12
CA ILE A 413 -4.47 12.17 5.43
C ILE A 413 -3.79 12.23 4.06
N GLU A 414 -4.11 13.22 3.23
CA GLU A 414 -3.47 13.40 1.92
C GLU A 414 -1.97 13.63 2.03
N THR A 415 -1.56 14.41 3.03
CA THR A 415 -0.15 14.64 3.35
C THR A 415 0.54 13.34 3.74
N ALA A 416 -0.10 12.50 4.57
CA ALA A 416 0.44 11.19 4.94
C ALA A 416 0.58 10.27 3.71
N ILE A 417 -0.40 10.25 2.81
CA ILE A 417 -0.35 9.51 1.53
C ILE A 417 0.84 9.97 0.68
N ILE A 418 1.00 11.29 0.49
CA ILE A 418 2.10 11.86 -0.32
C ILE A 418 3.46 11.59 0.32
N GLN A 419 3.60 11.80 1.63
CA GLN A 419 4.85 11.56 2.35
C GLN A 419 5.30 10.10 2.30
N ASN A 420 4.35 9.17 2.23
CA ASN A 420 4.63 7.76 2.07
C ASN A 420 4.86 7.32 0.63
N GLY A 421 4.87 8.25 -0.34
CA GLY A 421 5.16 7.94 -1.74
C GLY A 421 3.97 7.32 -2.46
N PHE A 422 2.79 7.87 -2.25
CA PHE A 422 1.58 7.50 -2.98
C PHE A 422 0.82 8.77 -3.38
N TYR A 423 -0.22 8.61 -4.19
CA TYR A 423 -1.03 9.74 -4.64
C TYR A 423 -2.44 9.61 -4.06
N PRO A 424 -3.03 10.67 -3.49
CA PRO A 424 -4.43 10.65 -3.12
C PRO A 424 -5.30 10.42 -4.36
N ILE A 425 -6.44 9.74 -4.21
CA ILE A 425 -7.38 9.52 -5.30
C ILE A 425 -8.01 10.84 -5.76
N ASP A 426 -8.34 11.75 -4.85
CA ASP A 426 -8.88 13.05 -5.23
C ASP A 426 -8.25 14.19 -4.43
N PRO A 427 -7.09 14.71 -4.87
CA PRO A 427 -6.52 15.91 -4.31
C PRO A 427 -6.91 17.10 -5.20
N GLY A 428 -8.22 17.36 -5.38
CA GLY A 428 -8.69 18.50 -6.17
C GLY A 428 -7.94 18.68 -7.49
N TYR A 429 -7.85 17.61 -8.29
CA TYR A 429 -6.98 17.50 -9.46
C TYR A 429 -7.10 18.74 -10.37
N VAL A 430 -6.08 19.62 -10.37
CA VAL A 430 -5.93 20.62 -11.43
C VAL A 430 -5.21 19.91 -12.57
N ALA A 431 -5.95 19.56 -13.63
CA ALA A 431 -5.36 18.97 -14.83
C ALA A 431 -4.19 19.84 -15.32
N SER A 432 -3.25 19.26 -16.10
CA SER A 432 -2.17 20.02 -16.76
C SER A 432 -2.67 21.19 -17.62
N SER A 433 -3.98 21.26 -17.88
CA SER A 433 -4.72 22.35 -18.53
C SER A 433 -5.17 23.49 -17.59
N GLY A 434 -4.88 23.45 -16.29
CA GLY A 434 -5.26 24.51 -15.33
C GLY A 434 -6.75 24.54 -14.96
N THR A 435 -7.51 23.51 -15.34
CA THR A 435 -8.92 23.37 -14.97
C THR A 435 -9.00 22.37 -13.80
N ALA A 436 -9.70 22.74 -12.72
CA ALA A 436 -10.09 21.77 -11.69
C ALA A 436 -10.91 20.68 -12.38
N GLY A 437 -10.30 19.51 -12.56
CA GLY A 437 -11.00 18.32 -13.00
C GLY A 437 -11.99 17.93 -11.92
N ASN A 438 -13.17 17.49 -12.35
CA ASN A 438 -14.10 16.87 -11.43
C ASN A 438 -13.41 15.66 -10.77
N PRO A 439 -13.75 15.36 -9.50
CA PRO A 439 -13.38 14.11 -8.85
C PRO A 439 -13.66 12.92 -9.77
N PHE A 440 -12.95 11.82 -9.57
CA PHE A 440 -13.35 10.52 -10.11
C PHE A 440 -14.88 10.44 -10.01
N SER A 441 -15.57 10.34 -11.15
CA SER A 441 -17.02 10.16 -11.09
C SER A 441 -17.21 8.86 -10.32
N GLU A 442 -17.68 8.95 -9.08
CA GLU A 442 -18.16 7.80 -8.36
C GLU A 442 -19.30 7.27 -9.21
N GLU A 443 -19.00 6.27 -10.04
CA GLU A 443 -20.04 5.40 -10.52
C GLU A 443 -20.69 4.89 -9.24
N PRO A 444 -22.02 5.00 -9.09
CA PRO A 444 -22.70 4.49 -7.92
C PRO A 444 -22.63 2.96 -7.97
N THR A 445 -21.47 2.40 -7.67
CA THR A 445 -21.32 1.00 -7.30
C THR A 445 -22.03 0.89 -5.97
N LEU A 446 -23.30 0.49 -6.05
CA LEU A 446 -24.05 0.03 -4.90
C LEU A 446 -23.20 -1.06 -4.23
N LEU A 447 -22.58 -0.71 -3.10
CA LEU A 447 -21.95 -1.68 -2.25
C LEU A 447 -23.00 -2.72 -1.87
N ALA A 448 -22.64 -4.00 -1.91
CA ALA A 448 -23.54 -5.08 -1.52
C ALA A 448 -23.85 -4.98 -0.01
N HIS A 449 -22.89 -4.49 0.76
CA HIS A 449 -22.95 -4.40 2.22
C HIS A 449 -22.36 -3.08 2.73
N PRO A 450 -22.93 -1.90 2.38
CA PRO A 450 -22.37 -0.62 2.79
C PRO A 450 -22.24 -0.53 4.31
N ALA A 451 -21.25 0.22 4.78
CA ALA A 451 -21.07 0.50 6.19
C ALA A 451 -22.31 1.19 6.77
N SER A 452 -22.64 0.84 8.02
CA SER A 452 -23.74 1.44 8.76
C SER A 452 -23.21 1.85 10.13
N ILE A 453 -22.76 3.09 10.24
CA ILE A 453 -22.32 3.66 11.51
C ILE A 453 -23.56 4.21 12.23
N THR A 454 -23.90 3.62 13.36
CA THR A 454 -25.09 3.93 14.18
C THR A 454 -24.73 4.39 15.58
N ASP A 455 -23.45 4.30 15.96
CA ASP A 455 -22.97 4.91 17.20
C ASP A 455 -23.07 6.44 17.08
N PRO A 456 -23.83 7.11 17.96
CA PRO A 456 -24.00 8.56 17.89
C PRO A 456 -22.73 9.36 18.21
N ASN A 457 -21.71 8.74 18.82
CA ASN A 457 -20.44 9.40 19.12
C ASN A 457 -19.57 9.52 17.87
N TYR A 458 -19.59 8.50 17.01
CA TYR A 458 -19.00 8.61 15.68
C TYR A 458 -19.94 9.46 14.83
N GLN A 459 -19.67 10.77 14.73
CA GLN A 459 -20.35 11.55 13.70
C GLN A 459 -19.84 11.04 12.37
N THR A 460 -20.69 10.26 11.70
CA THR A 460 -20.69 10.29 10.27
C THR A 460 -20.87 11.76 9.91
N VAL A 461 -19.84 12.37 9.33
CA VAL A 461 -20.18 13.19 8.17
C VAL A 461 -20.74 12.14 7.23
N ASP A 462 -22.05 11.88 7.36
CA ASP A 462 -22.81 11.26 6.31
C ASP A 462 -22.49 12.20 5.16
N PRO A 463 -21.67 11.81 4.16
CA PRO A 463 -21.84 12.45 2.88
C PRO A 463 -23.35 12.47 2.70
N ASP A 464 -23.94 13.64 2.53
CA ASP A 464 -25.24 13.71 1.89
C ASP A 464 -25.00 13.07 0.51
N PHE A 465 -24.96 11.73 0.43
CA PHE A 465 -25.11 10.90 -0.76
C PHE A 465 -26.56 11.03 -1.25
N GLY A 466 -27.21 12.15 -0.94
CA GLY A 466 -28.09 12.78 -1.90
C GLY A 466 -27.36 12.76 -3.25
N VAL A 467 -28.09 12.30 -4.26
CA VAL A 467 -27.72 12.09 -5.66
C VAL A 467 -27.02 13.28 -6.36
N ALA A 468 -26.76 14.37 -5.64
CA ALA A 468 -26.23 15.63 -6.09
C ALA A 468 -24.76 15.89 -5.73
N ASP A 469 -24.12 15.13 -4.82
CA ASP A 469 -22.69 15.30 -4.52
C ASP A 469 -21.94 13.95 -4.36
N PRO A 470 -21.66 13.25 -5.48
CA PRO A 470 -20.98 11.96 -5.52
C PRO A 470 -19.46 12.11 -5.38
N THR A 471 -19.00 12.93 -4.44
CA THR A 471 -17.58 13.26 -4.23
C THR A 471 -17.05 12.59 -2.98
N GLY A 472 -17.42 11.34 -2.76
CA GLY A 472 -16.65 10.53 -1.82
C GLY A 472 -15.19 10.52 -2.25
N TYR A 473 -14.32 10.69 -1.27
CA TYR A 473 -12.88 10.85 -1.52
C TYR A 473 -12.11 9.52 -1.45
N CYS A 474 -12.88 8.45 -1.36
CA CYS A 474 -12.48 7.08 -1.52
C CYS A 474 -13.34 6.48 -2.63
N LEU A 475 -12.85 5.41 -3.26
CA LEU A 475 -13.65 4.64 -4.22
C LEU A 475 -14.05 3.32 -3.55
N PRO A 476 -15.31 3.17 -3.12
CA PRO A 476 -15.80 1.90 -2.59
C PRO A 476 -16.04 0.89 -3.73
N ILE A 477 -15.51 -0.33 -3.60
CA ILE A 477 -15.70 -1.43 -4.55
C ILE A 477 -16.06 -2.72 -3.81
N ASN A 478 -17.00 -3.50 -4.35
CA ASN A 478 -17.32 -4.84 -3.84
C ASN A 478 -16.17 -5.83 -4.09
N GLY A 479 -16.00 -6.74 -3.14
CA GLY A 479 -14.99 -7.80 -3.19
C GLY A 479 -15.23 -8.86 -4.27
#